data_AF-A0A9E7SNG7-F1
#
_entry.id   AF-A0A9E7SNG7-F1
#
_cell.length_a   1.000
_cell.length_b   1.000
_cell.length_c   1.000
_cell.angle_alpha   90.00
_cell.angle_beta   90.00
_cell.angle_gamma   90.00
#
_symmetry.space_group_name_H-M   'P 1'
#
loop_
_entity.id
_entity.type
_entity.pdbx_description
1 polymer ?
#
loop_
_entity_poly.entity_id
_entity_poly.type
_entity_poly.pdbx_seq_one_letter_code
_entity_poly.pdbx_strand_id
1 'polypeptide(L)'
;MVRDVIPKYPSLVSLSREIIVAKLHQATLNRDNARPFFRENQKTGRLELVIPVSCLSSLEKCVLDELNYPKKPVRIGRGFVKAFVINPHHIKDNDLKLAQEIINVYNKLLEESCIGPCHKYGVNKL
;
A
#
# COMPACT_ATOMS: atom_id res chain seq x y z
N MET A 1 -5.21 14.26 -8.16
CA MET A 1 -4.63 14.78 -9.40
C MET A 1 -3.16 14.44 -9.41
N VAL A 2 -2.76 13.39 -10.13
CA VAL A 2 -1.37 13.24 -10.54
C VAL A 2 -1.26 14.14 -11.76
N ARG A 3 -0.54 15.25 -11.64
CA ARG A 3 -0.22 16.09 -12.81
C ARG A 3 0.60 15.23 -13.77
N ASP A 4 0.40 15.40 -15.08
CA ASP A 4 1.22 14.85 -16.17
C ASP A 4 2.67 15.38 -16.09
N VAL A 5 3.36 15.07 -15.00
CA VAL A 5 4.78 15.29 -14.84
C VAL A 5 5.40 13.96 -15.20
N ILE A 6 5.97 13.88 -16.41
CA ILE A 6 6.90 12.81 -16.72
C ILE A 6 7.94 12.84 -15.59
N PRO A 7 8.06 11.78 -14.77
CA PRO A 7 8.97 11.79 -13.66
C PRO A 7 10.37 12.08 -14.21
N LYS A 8 11.07 13.04 -13.58
CA LYS A 8 12.42 13.46 -13.99
C LYS A 8 13.38 12.26 -14.12
N TYR A 9 13.06 11.18 -13.43
CA TYR A 9 13.77 9.90 -13.45
C TYR A 9 12.77 8.75 -13.69
N PRO A 10 12.54 8.33 -14.94
CA PRO A 10 11.61 7.24 -15.26
C PRO A 10 11.95 5.91 -14.60
N SER A 11 13.24 5.64 -14.35
CA SER A 11 13.71 4.45 -13.64
C SER A 11 13.20 4.35 -12.20
N LEU A 12 12.84 5.47 -11.57
CA LEU A 12 12.27 5.45 -10.22
C LEU A 12 10.89 4.79 -10.18
N VAL A 13 10.12 4.82 -11.28
CA VAL A 13 8.79 4.20 -11.35
C VAL A 13 8.90 2.67 -11.21
N SER A 14 9.84 2.06 -11.92
CA SER A 14 10.12 0.62 -11.78
C SER A 14 10.61 0.29 -10.38
N LEU A 15 11.55 1.09 -9.85
CA LEU A 15 12.09 0.88 -8.52
C LEU A 15 11.03 1.03 -7.42
N SER A 16 10.11 2.01 -7.53
CA SER A 16 9.04 2.17 -6.56
C SER A 16 8.08 0.99 -6.56
N ARG A 17 7.80 0.43 -7.74
CA ARG A 17 6.99 -0.79 -7.84
C ARG A 17 7.67 -1.95 -7.12
N GLU A 18 8.96 -2.18 -7.37
CA GLU A 18 9.73 -3.23 -6.68
C GLU A 18 9.70 -3.05 -5.16
N ILE A 19 9.90 -1.82 -4.68
CA ILE A 19 9.83 -1.49 -3.25
C ILE A 19 8.44 -1.83 -2.70
N ILE A 20 7.37 -1.39 -3.36
CA ILE A 20 6.00 -1.62 -2.88
C ILE A 20 5.69 -3.11 -2.84
N VAL A 21 6.04 -3.87 -3.87
CA VAL A 21 5.85 -5.33 -3.91
C VAL A 21 6.65 -6.01 -2.80
N ALA A 22 7.91 -5.61 -2.58
CA ALA A 22 8.72 -6.16 -1.49
C ALA A 22 8.11 -5.91 -0.11
N LYS A 23 7.55 -4.71 0.13
CA LYS A 23 6.84 -4.39 1.39
C LYS A 23 5.48 -5.07 1.48
N LEU A 24 4.79 -5.25 0.36
CA LEU A 24 3.51 -5.94 0.27
C LEU A 24 3.62 -7.39 0.76
N HIS A 25 4.69 -8.10 0.39
CA HIS A 25 4.93 -9.46 0.86
C HIS A 25 5.24 -9.57 2.37
N GLN A 26 5.56 -8.45 3.02
CA GLN A 26 5.77 -8.37 4.47
C GLN A 26 4.52 -7.87 5.21
N ALA A 27 3.44 -7.55 4.47
CA ALA A 27 2.27 -6.93 5.03
C ALA A 27 1.45 -7.93 5.87
N THR A 28 0.83 -7.42 6.93
CA THR A 28 -0.07 -8.20 7.79
C THR A 28 -1.45 -7.55 7.89
N LEU A 29 -2.42 -8.26 8.47
CA LEU A 29 -3.75 -7.70 8.75
C LEU A 29 -3.78 -6.87 10.05
N ASN A 30 -2.82 -7.09 10.94
CA ASN A 30 -2.74 -6.39 12.21
C ASN A 30 -1.98 -5.07 12.05
N ARG A 31 -2.49 -4.02 12.69
CA ARG A 31 -1.83 -2.70 12.64
C ARG A 31 -0.53 -2.77 13.43
N ASP A 32 0.58 -2.51 12.75
CA ASP A 32 1.93 -2.62 13.30
C ASP A 32 2.75 -1.39 12.90
N ASN A 33 3.66 -0.93 13.77
CA ASN A 33 4.60 0.15 13.46
C ASN A 33 5.93 -0.38 12.88
N ALA A 34 6.20 -1.67 13.02
CA ALA A 34 7.43 -2.34 12.58
C ALA A 34 7.24 -3.10 11.26
N ARG A 35 6.00 -3.29 10.81
CA ARG A 35 5.67 -4.01 9.58
C ARG A 35 4.63 -3.26 8.74
N PRO A 36 4.68 -3.38 7.40
CA PRO A 36 3.57 -2.96 6.55
C PRO A 36 2.28 -3.67 6.97
N PHE A 37 1.14 -3.04 6.75
CA PHE A 37 -0.14 -3.65 7.08
C PHE A 37 -1.27 -3.14 6.21
N PHE A 38 -2.32 -3.95 6.13
CA PHE A 38 -3.56 -3.57 5.47
C PHE A 38 -4.52 -2.90 6.45
N ARG A 39 -5.28 -1.95 5.94
CA ARG A 39 -6.45 -1.43 6.64
C ARG A 39 -7.54 -1.07 5.65
N GLU A 40 -8.77 -1.13 6.13
CA GLU A 40 -9.88 -0.46 5.47
C GLU A 40 -10.05 0.94 6.05
N ASN A 41 -10.08 1.93 5.18
CA ASN A 41 -10.35 3.30 5.58
C ASN A 41 -11.80 3.41 6.03
N GLN A 42 -12.04 3.69 7.32
CA GLN A 42 -13.39 3.75 7.90
C GLN A 42 -14.30 4.79 7.25
N LYS A 43 -13.75 5.87 6.70
CA LYS A 43 -14.55 6.93 6.06
C LYS A 43 -14.97 6.54 4.64
N THR A 44 -14.12 5.83 3.91
CA THR A 44 -14.31 5.57 2.48
C THR A 44 -14.62 4.11 2.16
N GLY A 45 -14.47 3.19 3.12
CA GLY A 45 -14.58 1.75 2.93
C GLY A 45 -13.51 1.15 2.01
N ARG A 46 -12.50 1.93 1.61
CA ARG A 46 -11.48 1.49 0.65
C ARG A 46 -10.30 0.83 1.35
N LEU A 47 -9.80 -0.25 0.75
CA LEU A 47 -8.55 -0.89 1.13
C LEU A 47 -7.38 0.09 0.97
N GLU A 48 -6.51 0.12 1.96
CA GLU A 48 -5.26 0.86 1.94
C GLU A 48 -4.13 -0.07 2.43
N LEU A 49 -3.05 -0.13 1.65
CA LEU A 49 -1.76 -0.65 2.12
C LEU A 49 -1.05 0.49 2.84
N VAL A 50 -0.66 0.26 4.09
CA VAL A 50 0.07 1.20 4.92
C VAL A 50 1.50 0.70 5.09
N ILE A 51 2.47 1.53 4.70
CA ILE A 51 3.90 1.26 4.85
C ILE A 51 4.47 2.29 5.81
N PRO A 52 4.68 1.94 7.10
CA PRO A 52 5.34 2.81 8.05
C PRO A 52 6.72 3.23 7.55
N VAL A 53 7.10 4.50 7.80
CA VAL A 53 8.41 5.02 7.37
C VAL A 53 9.57 4.27 8.06
N SER A 54 9.34 3.70 9.24
CA SER A 54 10.28 2.82 9.94
C SER A 54 10.63 1.55 9.15
N CYS A 55 9.76 1.07 8.27
CA CYS A 55 9.96 -0.14 7.47
C CYS A 55 10.80 0.10 6.21
N LEU A 56 11.18 1.35 5.95
CA LEU A 56 11.87 1.78 4.74
C LEU A 56 13.30 2.19 5.05
N SER A 57 14.22 1.83 4.16
CA SER A 57 15.57 2.41 4.12
C SER A 57 15.50 3.88 3.71
N SER A 58 16.60 4.62 3.89
CA SER A 58 16.68 6.02 3.44
C SER A 58 16.47 6.15 1.93
N LEU A 59 17.02 5.22 1.14
CA LEU A 59 16.83 5.20 -0.31
C LEU A 59 15.36 4.97 -0.69
N GLU A 60 14.72 3.96 -0.08
CA GLU A 60 13.32 3.65 -0.37
C GLU A 60 12.39 4.83 -0.06
N LYS A 61 12.66 5.58 1.02
CA LYS A 61 11.91 6.81 1.35
C LYS A 61 12.06 7.86 0.26
N CYS A 62 13.29 8.12 -0.19
CA CYS A 62 13.56 9.12 -1.22
C CYS A 62 12.85 8.78 -2.54
N VAL A 63 12.85 7.51 -2.95
CA VAL A 63 12.17 7.06 -4.17
C VAL A 63 10.66 7.33 -4.09
N LEU A 64 10.03 6.96 -2.97
CA LEU A 64 8.59 7.15 -2.80
C LEU A 64 8.20 8.63 -2.65
N ASP A 65 9.06 9.44 -2.01
CA ASP A 65 8.85 10.88 -1.90
C ASP A 65 8.99 11.59 -3.26
N GLU A 66 9.99 11.25 -4.07
CA GLU A 66 10.20 11.83 -5.41
C GLU A 66 9.02 11.57 -6.35
N LEU A 67 8.40 10.39 -6.23
CA LEU A 67 7.20 10.03 -6.98
C LEU A 67 5.89 10.49 -6.33
N ASN A 68 5.98 11.31 -5.28
CA ASN A 68 4.83 11.92 -4.60
C ASN A 68 3.82 10.89 -4.06
N TYR A 69 4.28 9.73 -3.59
CA TYR A 69 3.39 8.78 -2.93
C TYR A 69 2.77 9.41 -1.67
N PRO A 70 1.47 9.20 -1.40
CA PRO A 70 0.80 9.87 -0.28
C PRO A 70 1.41 9.49 1.06
N LYS A 71 2.06 10.44 1.74
CA LYS A 71 2.64 10.28 3.07
C LYS A 71 1.78 11.00 4.11
N LYS A 72 1.19 10.27 5.06
CA LYS A 72 0.27 10.83 6.08
C LYS A 72 0.45 10.18 7.46
N PRO A 73 0.08 10.86 8.55
CA PRO A 73 0.00 10.24 9.87
C PRO A 73 -1.11 9.17 9.89
N VAL A 74 -0.81 8.02 10.46
CA VAL A 74 -1.71 6.88 10.60
C VAL A 74 -1.80 6.49 12.07
N ARG A 75 -3.03 6.42 12.60
CA ARG A 75 -3.27 6.00 13.98
C ARG A 75 -3.05 4.50 14.13
N ILE A 76 -2.18 4.12 15.08
CA ILE A 76 -1.92 2.74 15.49
C ILE A 76 -2.06 2.68 17.02
N GLY A 77 -3.07 1.96 17.50
CA GLY A 77 -3.43 1.95 18.91
C GLY A 77 -3.72 3.36 19.46
N ARG A 78 -2.95 3.76 20.47
CA ARG A 78 -3.01 5.09 21.10
C ARG A 78 -2.08 6.13 20.44
N GLY A 79 -1.21 5.71 19.53
CA GLY A 79 -0.21 6.57 18.89
C GLY A 79 -0.47 6.84 17.41
N PHE A 80 0.41 7.64 16.82
CA PHE A 80 0.45 7.91 15.39
C PHE A 80 1.83 7.59 14.83
N VAL A 81 1.85 7.01 13.64
CA VAL A 81 3.08 6.79 12.87
C VAL A 81 2.99 7.52 11.54
N LYS A 82 4.13 8.00 11.03
CA LYS A 82 4.21 8.52 9.67
C LYS A 82 4.33 7.34 8.70
N ALA A 83 3.49 7.29 7.68
CA ALA A 83 3.45 6.17 6.75
C ALA A 83 3.14 6.64 5.32
N PHE A 84 3.64 5.90 4.34
CA PHE A 84 3.11 5.94 2.98
C PHE A 84 1.83 5.11 2.93
N VAL A 85 0.80 5.64 2.29
CA VAL A 85 -0.52 5.01 2.23
C VAL A 85 -0.97 4.89 0.79
N ILE A 86 -1.04 3.65 0.33
CA ILE A 86 -1.32 3.30 -1.06
C ILE A 86 -2.74 2.76 -1.13
N ASN A 87 -3.56 3.37 -1.97
CA ASN A 87 -4.93 2.93 -2.22
C ASN A 87 -4.98 2.28 -3.62
N PRO A 88 -5.25 0.97 -3.73
CA PRO A 88 -5.34 0.26 -5.02
C PRO A 88 -6.29 0.95 -6.01
N HIS A 89 -7.43 1.46 -5.54
CA HIS A 89 -8.39 2.16 -6.37
C HIS A 89 -7.83 3.47 -6.95
N HIS A 90 -6.88 4.13 -6.27
CA HIS A 90 -6.28 5.36 -6.79
C HIS A 90 -5.13 5.12 -7.76
N ILE A 91 -4.50 3.94 -7.69
CA ILE A 91 -3.36 3.61 -8.57
C ILE A 91 -3.75 2.76 -9.77
N LYS A 92 -4.97 2.17 -9.78
CA LYS A 92 -5.41 1.24 -10.83
C LYS A 92 -5.32 1.80 -12.25
N ASP A 93 -5.58 3.10 -12.42
CA ASP A 93 -5.58 3.75 -13.73
C ASP A 93 -4.16 3.91 -14.29
N ASN A 94 -3.14 3.93 -13.41
CA ASN A 94 -1.73 4.06 -13.77
C ASN A 94 -0.98 2.72 -13.74
N ASP A 95 -1.32 1.84 -12.80
CA ASP A 95 -0.69 0.53 -12.61
C ASP A 95 -1.72 -0.50 -12.11
N LEU A 96 -2.53 -1.00 -13.05
CA LEU A 96 -3.55 -2.01 -12.77
C LEU A 96 -2.96 -3.29 -12.17
N LYS A 97 -1.78 -3.72 -12.63
CA LYS A 97 -1.14 -4.94 -12.13
C LYS A 97 -0.77 -4.81 -10.66
N LEU A 98 -0.17 -3.69 -10.26
CA LEU A 98 0.15 -3.45 -8.85
C LEU A 98 -1.12 -3.34 -7.99
N ALA A 99 -2.17 -2.69 -8.49
CA ALA A 99 -3.45 -2.61 -7.78
C ALA A 99 -4.06 -4.01 -7.52
N GLN A 100 -4.05 -4.88 -8.53
CA GLN A 100 -4.51 -6.26 -8.42
C GLN A 100 -3.65 -7.07 -7.46
N GLU A 101 -2.33 -6.93 -7.52
CA GLU A 101 -1.40 -7.64 -6.64
C GLU A 101 -1.64 -7.30 -5.17
N ILE A 102 -1.86 -6.00 -4.85
CA ILE A 102 -2.19 -5.56 -3.48
C ILE A 102 -3.48 -6.23 -2.98
N ILE A 103 -4.52 -6.30 -3.82
CA ILE A 103 -5.79 -6.92 -3.46
C ILE A 103 -5.64 -8.43 -3.30
N ASN A 104 -4.90 -9.09 -4.19
CA ASN A 104 -4.68 -10.53 -4.12
C ASN A 104 -3.96 -10.92 -2.83
N VAL A 105 -2.90 -10.18 -2.45
CA VAL A 105 -2.20 -10.44 -1.19
C VAL A 105 -3.12 -10.20 0.01
N TYR A 106 -3.94 -9.15 0.00
CA TYR A 106 -4.91 -8.91 1.07
C TYR A 106 -5.92 -10.05 1.22
N ASN A 107 -6.53 -10.50 0.11
CA ASN A 107 -7.49 -11.60 0.13
C ASN A 107 -6.85 -12.91 0.60
N LYS A 108 -5.62 -13.20 0.16
CA LYS A 108 -4.87 -14.36 0.62
C LYS A 108 -4.65 -14.33 2.14
N LEU A 109 -4.22 -13.19 2.69
CA LEU A 109 -4.05 -13.04 4.14
C LEU A 109 -5.37 -13.17 4.92
N LEU A 110 -6.48 -12.68 4.35
CA LEU A 110 -7.81 -12.87 4.93
C LEU A 110 -8.15 -14.37 5.01
N GLU A 111 -8.00 -15.10 3.90
CA GLU A 111 -8.24 -16.55 3.85
C GLU A 111 -7.41 -17.31 4.87
N GLU A 112 -6.13 -16.96 5.03
CA GLU A 112 -5.23 -17.56 6.01
C GLU A 112 -5.59 -17.19 7.47
N SER A 113 -6.28 -16.07 7.69
CA SER A 113 -6.70 -15.59 9.01
C SER A 113 -8.10 -16.06 9.42
N CYS A 114 -8.92 -16.56 8.50
CA CYS A 114 -10.27 -17.04 8.75
C CYS A 114 -10.30 -18.58 8.89
N ILE A 115 -11.21 -19.11 9.71
CA ILE A 115 -11.62 -20.52 9.58
C ILE A 115 -12.67 -20.57 8.45
N GLY A 116 -12.23 -20.62 7.18
CA GLY A 116 -13.07 -20.68 5.98
C GLY A 116 -12.85 -19.54 4.97
N PRO A 117 -13.30 -19.66 3.69
CA PRO A 117 -13.00 -18.69 2.64
C PRO A 117 -13.72 -17.36 2.90
N CYS A 118 -12.95 -16.30 3.13
CA CYS A 118 -13.46 -14.96 3.41
C CYS A 118 -12.95 -13.95 2.37
N HIS A 119 -13.47 -14.02 1.14
CA HIS A 119 -13.16 -13.03 0.10
C HIS A 119 -14.01 -11.78 0.30
N LYS A 120 -13.39 -10.64 0.65
CA LYS A 120 -14.12 -9.38 0.85
C LYS A 120 -14.07 -8.44 -0.36
N TYR A 121 -13.01 -8.52 -1.18
CA TYR A 121 -12.87 -7.72 -2.40
C TYR A 121 -12.69 -8.60 -3.63
N GLY A 122 -13.65 -8.56 -4.55
CA GLY A 122 -13.50 -9.16 -5.87
C GLY A 122 -12.65 -8.29 -6.78
N VAL A 123 -11.82 -8.91 -7.64
CA VAL A 123 -11.00 -8.23 -8.65
C VAL A 123 -11.85 -7.31 -9.56
N ASN A 124 -13.14 -7.62 -9.70
CA ASN A 124 -14.13 -6.84 -10.47
C ASN A 124 -14.68 -5.59 -9.75
N LYS A 125 -14.24 -5.27 -8.52
CA LYS A 125 -14.63 -4.06 -7.78
C LYS A 125 -13.52 -3.00 -7.70
N LEU A 126 -12.49 -3.13 -8.54
CA LEU A 126 -11.39 -2.18 -8.65
C LEU A 126 -11.83 -0.86 -9.28
#